data_AF-A0A0U5MK54-F1
#
_entry.id   AF-A0A0U5MK54-F1
#
_cell.length_a   1.000
_cell.length_b   1.000
_cell.length_c   1.000
_cell.angle_alpha   90.00
_cell.angle_beta   90.00
_cell.angle_gamma   90.00
#
_symmetry.space_group_name_H-M   'P 1'
#
loop_
_entity.id
_entity.type
_entity.pdbx_description
1 polymer ?
#
loop_
_entity_poly.entity_id
_entity_poly.type
_entity_poly.pdbx_seq_one_letter_code
_entity_poly.pdbx_strand_id
1 'polypeptide(L)'
;MGLRVREMPRQPGMPVTPFPVGTVAERSALAGLVAMIENNPAFCNRGVLPEEQERCYRAVVDAKRLIGETAELLPPGTPADDLLAAMRAACRKYITEAESWDRRTGRRYQMPTFVFYQLLGAFRELLGLHVWRLAEAYDMEIEGRLNMIFPGTPE
;
A
#
# COMPACT_ATOMS: atom_id res chain seq x y z
N MET A 1 -15.72 -12.86 -3.88
CA MET A 1 -15.42 -13.83 -2.80
C MET A 1 -14.19 -13.30 -2.09
N GLY A 2 -14.31 -12.95 -0.81
CA GLY A 2 -13.16 -12.47 -0.03
C GLY A 2 -12.19 -13.62 0.24
N LEU A 3 -10.90 -13.33 0.24
CA LEU A 3 -9.83 -14.24 0.61
C LEU A 3 -9.29 -13.81 1.96
N ARG A 4 -8.98 -14.77 2.84
CA ARG A 4 -8.22 -14.47 4.05
C ARG A 4 -6.74 -14.61 3.74
N VAL A 5 -5.96 -13.60 4.10
CA VAL A 5 -4.52 -13.58 3.82
C VAL A 5 -3.78 -14.79 4.41
N ARG A 6 -4.24 -15.30 5.55
CA ARG A 6 -3.70 -16.50 6.19
C ARG A 6 -3.86 -17.79 5.35
N GLU A 7 -4.81 -17.81 4.42
CA GLU A 7 -5.09 -18.93 3.53
C GLU A 7 -4.27 -18.83 2.24
N MET A 8 -3.57 -17.70 2.04
CA MET A 8 -2.66 -17.51 0.92
C MET A 8 -1.28 -18.11 1.24
N PRO A 9 -0.55 -18.63 0.24
CA PRO A 9 0.81 -19.10 0.43
C PRO A 9 1.71 -17.96 0.91
N ARG A 10 2.36 -18.15 2.06
CA ARG A 10 3.39 -17.23 2.56
C ARG A 10 4.62 -17.32 1.67
N GLN A 11 5.22 -16.16 1.38
CA GLN A 11 6.53 -16.15 0.76
C GLN A 11 7.62 -16.67 1.71
N PRO A 12 8.59 -17.45 1.20
CA PRO A 12 9.74 -17.90 1.99
C PRO A 12 10.48 -16.73 2.64
N GLY A 13 10.79 -16.84 3.93
CA GLY A 13 11.53 -15.80 4.66
C GLY A 13 10.68 -14.66 5.25
N MET A 14 9.36 -14.66 5.03
CA MET A 14 8.45 -13.73 5.72
C MET A 14 8.31 -14.13 7.20
N PRO A 15 8.55 -13.21 8.15
CA PRO A 15 8.30 -13.49 9.56
C PRO A 15 6.80 -13.72 9.79
N VAL A 16 6.47 -14.71 10.62
CA VAL A 16 5.09 -14.94 11.04
C VAL A 16 4.62 -13.74 11.85
N THR A 17 3.54 -13.10 11.43
CA THR A 17 2.95 -12.02 12.21
C THR A 17 2.20 -12.61 13.41
N PRO A 18 2.41 -12.13 14.66
CA PRO A 18 1.66 -12.61 15.83
C PRO A 18 0.15 -12.45 15.63
N PHE A 19 -0.63 -13.47 16.03
CA PHE A 19 -2.05 -13.57 15.69
C PHE A 19 -2.93 -14.01 16.87
N PRO A 20 -4.19 -13.52 16.96
CA PRO A 20 -4.68 -12.24 16.46
C PRO A 20 -4.22 -11.13 17.41
N VAL A 21 -3.93 -9.96 16.85
CA VAL A 21 -3.66 -8.78 17.66
C VAL A 21 -4.76 -7.74 17.45
N GLY A 22 -5.14 -7.07 18.54
CA GLY A 22 -5.98 -5.87 18.49
C GLY A 22 -7.48 -6.06 18.72
N THR A 23 -8.16 -4.93 18.89
CA THR A 23 -9.60 -4.84 19.18
C THR A 23 -10.47 -4.85 17.93
N VAL A 24 -11.79 -5.04 18.09
CA VAL A 24 -12.77 -4.94 16.98
C VAL A 24 -12.74 -3.54 16.35
N ALA A 25 -12.54 -2.49 17.15
CA ALA A 25 -12.45 -1.12 16.68
C ALA A 25 -11.22 -0.91 15.76
N GLU A 26 -10.05 -1.40 16.18
CA GLU A 26 -8.83 -1.35 15.35
C GLU A 26 -9.03 -2.08 14.03
N ARG A 27 -9.60 -3.29 14.07
CA ARG A 27 -9.90 -4.07 12.87
C ARG A 27 -10.83 -3.32 11.91
N SER A 28 -11.86 -2.67 12.42
CA SER A 28 -12.81 -1.90 11.60
C SER A 28 -12.14 -0.69 10.92
N ALA A 29 -11.30 0.05 11.65
CA ALA A 29 -10.59 1.20 11.09
C ALA A 29 -9.60 0.77 9.99
N LEU A 30 -8.83 -0.28 10.26
CA LEU A 30 -7.85 -0.82 9.33
C LEU A 30 -8.51 -1.49 8.11
N ALA A 31 -9.67 -2.15 8.27
CA ALA A 31 -10.43 -2.68 7.14
C ALA A 31 -10.89 -1.58 6.19
N GLY A 32 -11.31 -0.42 6.72
CA GLY A 32 -11.64 0.76 5.91
C GLY A 32 -10.44 1.25 5.08
N LEU A 33 -9.25 1.32 5.70
CA LEU A 33 -8.01 1.67 5.00
C LEU A 33 -7.69 0.67 3.88
N VAL A 34 -7.75 -0.64 4.17
CA VAL A 34 -7.45 -1.70 3.21
C VAL A 34 -8.42 -1.66 2.03
N ALA A 35 -9.72 -1.48 2.28
CA ALA A 35 -10.73 -1.35 1.23
C ALA A 35 -10.48 -0.12 0.32
N MET A 36 -10.00 0.99 0.88
CA MET A 36 -9.66 2.18 0.08
C MET A 36 -8.41 1.97 -0.79
N ILE A 37 -7.40 1.26 -0.29
CA ILE A 37 -6.21 0.89 -1.07
C ILE A 37 -6.60 -0.07 -2.20
N GLU A 38 -7.43 -1.07 -1.88
CA GLU A 38 -7.96 -2.05 -2.82
C GLU A 38 -8.72 -1.41 -3.98
N ASN A 39 -9.57 -0.43 -3.68
CA ASN A 39 -10.39 0.25 -4.67
C ASN A 39 -9.61 1.29 -5.50
N ASN A 40 -8.33 1.51 -5.22
CA ASN A 40 -7.54 2.48 -5.95
C ASN A 40 -6.85 1.85 -7.18
N PRO A 41 -7.23 2.26 -8.41
CA PRO A 41 -6.64 1.69 -9.63
C PRO A 41 -5.16 2.05 -9.78
N ALA A 42 -4.65 3.12 -9.16
CA ALA A 42 -3.23 3.41 -9.18
C ALA A 42 -2.39 2.34 -8.47
N PHE A 43 -3.00 1.57 -7.56
CA PHE A 43 -2.30 0.54 -6.78
C PHE A 43 -2.59 -0.85 -7.33
N CYS A 44 -3.86 -1.16 -7.59
CA CYS A 44 -4.29 -2.53 -7.90
C CYS A 44 -4.60 -2.79 -9.38
N ASN A 45 -4.09 -1.96 -10.31
CA ASN A 45 -4.22 -2.15 -11.76
C ASN A 45 -2.86 -2.32 -12.45
N ARG A 46 -2.68 -3.39 -13.25
CA ARG A 46 -1.50 -3.57 -14.10
C ARG A 46 -1.48 -2.62 -15.31
N GLY A 47 -2.65 -2.22 -15.81
CA GLY A 47 -2.79 -1.41 -17.03
C GLY A 47 -2.70 0.10 -16.84
N VAL A 48 -1.91 0.59 -15.87
CA VAL A 48 -1.72 2.03 -15.68
C VAL A 48 -0.91 2.59 -16.84
N LEU A 49 -1.45 3.63 -17.49
CA LEU A 49 -0.82 4.25 -18.65
C LEU A 49 0.17 5.36 -18.23
N PRO A 50 1.19 5.68 -19.04
CA PRO A 50 2.16 6.73 -18.73
C PRO A 50 1.52 8.12 -18.58
N GLU A 51 0.39 8.36 -19.23
CA GLU A 51 -0.36 9.63 -19.15
C GLU A 51 -1.09 9.77 -17.79
N GLU A 52 -1.20 8.70 -17.00
CA GLU A 52 -1.85 8.69 -15.70
C GLU A 52 -0.90 9.05 -14.53
N GLN A 53 0.33 9.47 -14.81
CA GLN A 53 1.34 9.83 -13.80
C GLN A 53 0.83 10.80 -12.73
N GLU A 54 0.11 11.86 -13.14
CA GLU A 54 -0.48 12.82 -12.19
C GLU A 54 -1.52 12.15 -11.28
N ARG A 55 -2.40 11.31 -11.87
CA ARG A 55 -3.41 10.56 -11.12
C ARG A 55 -2.75 9.63 -10.11
N CYS A 56 -1.70 8.91 -10.50
CA CYS A 56 -0.94 8.05 -9.61
C CYS A 56 -0.28 8.84 -8.48
N TYR A 57 0.34 9.99 -8.79
CA TYR A 57 0.91 10.86 -7.78
C TYR A 57 -0.13 11.31 -6.75
N ARG A 58 -1.27 11.83 -7.21
CA ARG A 58 -2.37 12.26 -6.34
C ARG A 58 -2.90 11.10 -5.49
N ALA A 59 -3.07 9.91 -6.07
CA ALA A 59 -3.47 8.72 -5.34
C ALA A 59 -2.49 8.36 -4.20
N VAL A 60 -1.18 8.44 -4.43
CA VAL A 60 -0.17 8.18 -3.39
C VAL A 60 -0.21 9.25 -2.29
N VAL A 61 -0.44 10.52 -2.64
CA VAL A 61 -0.63 11.61 -1.66
C VAL A 61 -1.86 11.36 -0.81
N ASP A 62 -2.98 11.00 -1.42
CA ASP A 62 -4.23 10.69 -0.72
C ASP A 62 -4.08 9.47 0.19
N ALA A 63 -3.41 8.41 -0.28
CA ALA A 63 -3.10 7.24 0.54
C ALA A 63 -2.25 7.62 1.75
N LYS A 64 -1.20 8.44 1.57
CA LYS A 64 -0.36 8.92 2.69
C LYS A 64 -1.19 9.65 3.75
N ARG A 65 -2.15 10.48 3.32
CA ARG A 65 -3.06 11.20 4.24
C ARG A 65 -3.96 10.20 4.96
N LEU A 66 -4.64 9.32 4.23
CA LEU A 66 -5.57 8.33 4.77
C LEU A 66 -4.88 7.39 5.78
N ILE A 67 -3.66 6.92 5.50
CA ILE A 67 -2.89 6.09 6.44
C ILE A 67 -2.60 6.88 7.72
N GLY A 68 -2.33 8.18 7.62
CA GLY A 68 -2.11 9.04 8.77
C GLY A 68 -3.37 9.22 9.61
N GLU A 69 -4.49 9.53 8.97
CA GLU A 69 -5.80 9.64 9.63
C GLU A 69 -6.20 8.31 10.29
N THR A 70 -5.94 7.18 9.63
CA THR A 70 -6.19 5.85 10.20
C THR A 70 -5.34 5.62 11.45
N ALA A 71 -4.06 6.01 11.43
CA ALA A 71 -3.18 5.87 12.60
C ALA A 71 -3.67 6.71 13.80
N GLU A 72 -4.25 7.89 13.56
CA GLU A 72 -4.80 8.74 14.62
C GLU A 72 -6.06 8.17 15.28
N LEU A 73 -6.76 7.23 14.61
CA LEU A 73 -7.90 6.52 15.17
C LEU A 73 -7.51 5.35 16.07
N LEU A 74 -6.25 4.94 16.06
CA LEU A 74 -5.76 3.78 16.80
C LEU A 74 -5.11 4.20 18.12
N PRO A 75 -5.24 3.40 19.19
CA PRO A 75 -4.48 3.62 20.42
C PRO A 75 -2.96 3.62 20.16
N PRO A 76 -2.16 4.42 20.89
CA PRO A 76 -0.71 4.32 20.80
C PRO A 76 -0.18 2.94 21.19
N GLY A 77 0.83 2.46 20.49
CA GLY A 77 1.45 1.16 20.74
C GLY A 77 0.68 -0.01 20.14
N THR A 78 -0.25 0.25 19.21
CA THR A 78 -0.92 -0.87 18.52
C THR A 78 0.08 -1.59 17.62
N PRO A 79 -0.10 -2.90 17.40
CA PRO A 79 0.73 -3.64 16.45
C PRO A 79 0.62 -3.14 15.00
N ALA A 80 -0.35 -2.27 14.68
CA ALA A 80 -0.45 -1.62 13.38
C ALA A 80 0.49 -0.41 13.23
N ASP A 81 0.98 0.18 14.33
CA ASP A 81 1.75 1.44 14.28
C ASP A 81 2.97 1.35 13.36
N ASP A 82 3.77 0.28 13.52
CA ASP A 82 4.97 0.06 12.69
C ASP A 82 4.61 -0.17 11.22
N LEU A 83 3.52 -0.90 10.95
CA LEU A 83 3.05 -1.18 9.60
C LEU A 83 2.54 0.10 8.92
N LEU A 84 1.72 0.89 9.61
CA LEU A 84 1.21 2.17 9.10
C LEU A 84 2.35 3.18 8.90
N ALA A 85 3.32 3.23 9.81
CA ALA A 85 4.51 4.05 9.68
C ALA A 85 5.34 3.68 8.44
N ALA A 86 5.51 2.37 8.18
CA ALA A 86 6.22 1.86 7.02
C ALA A 86 5.45 2.14 5.71
N MET A 87 4.13 1.97 5.68
CA MET A 87 3.29 2.36 4.54
C MET A 87 3.41 3.87 4.23
N ARG A 88 3.40 4.73 5.26
CA ARG A 88 3.63 6.17 5.10
C ARG A 88 5.03 6.46 4.58
N ALA A 89 6.04 5.69 4.98
CA ALA A 89 7.41 5.83 4.49
C ALA A 89 7.51 5.47 3.00
N ALA A 90 6.84 4.40 2.56
CA ALA A 90 6.75 4.03 1.16
C ALA A 90 6.11 5.14 0.32
N CYS A 91 4.99 5.72 0.79
CA CYS A 91 4.35 6.86 0.13
C CYS A 91 5.28 8.08 0.05
N ARG A 92 5.95 8.43 1.15
CA ARG A 92 6.92 9.54 1.18
C ARG A 92 8.05 9.33 0.18
N LYS A 93 8.60 8.12 0.09
CA LYS A 93 9.66 7.79 -0.86
C LYS A 93 9.21 8.03 -2.30
N TYR A 94 8.03 7.51 -2.69
CA TYR A 94 7.47 7.75 -4.02
C TYR A 94 7.32 9.25 -4.31
N ILE A 95 6.69 10.00 -3.40
CA ILE A 95 6.43 11.44 -3.57
C ILE A 95 7.74 12.21 -3.73
N THR A 96 8.71 12.00 -2.85
CA THR A 96 10.01 12.69 -2.90
C THR A 96 10.74 12.42 -4.21
N GLU A 97 10.74 11.18 -4.69
CA GLU A 97 11.38 10.80 -5.95
C GLU A 97 10.68 11.46 -7.14
N ALA A 98 9.35 11.43 -7.20
CA ALA A 98 8.56 12.09 -8.24
C ALA A 98 8.81 13.62 -8.26
N GLU A 99 8.76 14.28 -7.10
CA GLU A 99 9.06 15.72 -6.98
C GLU A 99 10.52 16.06 -7.33
N SER A 100 11.46 15.13 -7.11
CA SER A 100 12.85 15.30 -7.54
C SER A 100 12.98 15.32 -9.07
N TRP A 101 12.16 14.53 -9.77
CA TRP A 101 12.11 14.51 -11.23
C TRP A 101 11.49 15.78 -11.77
N ASP A 102 10.40 16.23 -11.17
CA ASP A 102 9.75 17.49 -11.53
C ASP A 102 10.73 18.67 -11.40
N ARG A 103 11.50 18.74 -10.31
CA ARG A 103 12.51 19.78 -10.09
C ARG A 103 13.66 19.73 -11.08
N ARG A 104 14.13 18.53 -11.45
CA ARG A 104 15.25 18.36 -12.40
C ARG A 104 14.88 18.71 -13.82
N THR A 105 13.64 18.40 -14.23
CA THR A 105 13.19 18.55 -15.62
C THR A 105 12.41 19.84 -15.85
N GLY A 106 11.90 20.47 -14.79
CA GLY A 106 10.98 21.61 -14.87
C GLY A 106 9.57 21.23 -15.35
N ARG A 107 9.27 19.93 -15.51
CA ARG A 107 7.99 19.43 -16.01
C ARG A 107 7.30 18.62 -14.93
N ARG A 108 6.10 19.03 -14.53
CA ARG A 108 5.32 18.32 -13.51
C ARG A 108 4.74 17.02 -14.05
N TYR A 109 4.85 15.95 -13.27
CA TYR A 109 4.24 14.64 -13.56
C TYR A 109 4.69 14.04 -14.90
N GLN A 110 5.89 14.39 -15.37
CA GLN A 110 6.45 13.95 -16.65
C GLN A 110 7.80 13.27 -16.44
N MET A 111 7.76 12.16 -15.70
CA MET A 111 8.87 11.24 -15.61
C MET A 111 9.03 10.48 -16.94
N PRO A 112 10.25 10.10 -17.34
CA PRO A 112 10.41 9.09 -18.38
C PRO A 112 9.65 7.81 -18.01
N THR A 113 8.96 7.21 -18.98
CA THR A 113 8.04 6.08 -18.75
C THR A 113 8.67 4.92 -17.97
N PHE A 114 9.93 4.56 -18.28
CA PHE A 114 10.61 3.48 -17.55
C PHE A 114 10.81 3.80 -16.06
N VAL A 115 11.12 5.07 -15.74
CA VAL A 115 11.32 5.54 -14.36
C VAL A 115 9.99 5.53 -13.62
N PHE A 116 8.92 5.98 -14.27
CA PHE A 116 7.58 5.94 -13.69
C PHE A 116 7.19 4.53 -13.29
N TYR A 117 7.32 3.54 -14.19
CA TYR A 117 6.98 2.16 -13.89
C TYR A 117 7.88 1.53 -12.82
N GLN A 118 9.18 1.82 -12.84
CA GLN A 118 10.10 1.36 -11.79
C GLN A 118 9.71 1.92 -10.41
N LEU A 119 9.41 3.21 -10.35
CA LEU A 119 9.03 3.87 -9.10
C LEU A 119 7.68 3.38 -8.58
N LEU A 120 6.68 3.24 -9.47
CA LEU A 120 5.36 2.73 -9.13
C LEU A 120 5.41 1.27 -8.70
N GLY A 121 6.20 0.43 -9.38
CA GLY A 121 6.42 -0.97 -9.03
C GLY A 121 7.02 -1.12 -7.64
N ALA A 122 8.11 -0.40 -7.35
CA ALA A 122 8.75 -0.41 -6.04
C ALA A 122 7.82 0.09 -4.91
N PHE A 123 6.98 1.09 -5.21
CA PHE A 123 5.97 1.56 -4.27
C PHE A 123 4.91 0.49 -3.99
N ARG A 124 4.37 -0.16 -5.03
CA ARG A 124 3.35 -1.21 -4.90
C ARG A 124 3.86 -2.41 -4.14
N GLU A 125 5.09 -2.83 -4.37
CA GLU A 125 5.74 -3.93 -3.65
C GLU A 125 5.82 -3.63 -2.14
N LEU A 126 6.33 -2.46 -1.76
CA LEU A 126 6.43 -2.07 -0.35
C LEU A 126 5.05 -1.91 0.29
N LEU A 127 4.12 -1.25 -0.39
CA LEU A 127 2.77 -1.06 0.11
C LEU A 127 2.06 -2.40 0.30
N GLY A 128 2.11 -3.27 -0.71
CA GLY A 128 1.46 -4.57 -0.70
C GLY A 128 2.01 -5.51 0.37
N LEU A 129 3.32 -5.48 0.62
CA LEU A 129 3.93 -6.20 1.75
C LEU A 129 3.32 -5.78 3.09
N HIS A 130 3.19 -4.47 3.34
CA HIS A 130 2.65 -3.99 4.61
C HIS A 130 1.15 -4.21 4.74
N VAL A 131 0.39 -4.08 3.64
CA VAL A 131 -1.03 -4.43 3.61
C VAL A 131 -1.23 -5.92 3.89
N TRP A 132 -0.41 -6.79 3.30
CA TRP A 132 -0.44 -8.23 3.55
C TRP A 132 -0.20 -8.55 5.04
N ARG A 133 0.84 -7.95 5.64
CA ARG A 133 1.15 -8.15 7.08
C ARG A 133 0.04 -7.62 7.98
N LEU A 134 -0.58 -6.50 7.61
CA LEU A 134 -1.69 -5.91 8.35
C LEU A 134 -2.92 -6.81 8.30
N ALA A 135 -3.27 -7.29 7.10
CA ALA A 135 -4.40 -8.19 6.91
C ALA A 135 -4.19 -9.55 7.58
N GLU A 136 -2.95 -10.05 7.62
CA GLU A 136 -2.59 -11.24 8.40
C GLU A 136 -2.76 -10.99 9.91
N ALA A 137 -2.17 -9.94 10.47
CA ALA A 137 -2.18 -9.65 11.91
C ALA A 137 -3.59 -9.51 12.51
N TYR A 138 -4.51 -8.93 11.74
CA TYR A 138 -5.86 -8.58 12.18
C TYR A 138 -6.96 -9.52 11.63
N ASP A 139 -6.58 -10.65 11.01
CA ASP A 139 -7.52 -11.62 10.39
C ASP A 139 -8.53 -10.97 9.43
N MET A 140 -8.03 -10.14 8.51
CA MET A 140 -8.87 -9.41 7.56
C MET A 140 -9.21 -10.26 6.34
N GLU A 141 -10.44 -10.06 5.85
CA GLU A 141 -10.84 -10.49 4.53
C GLU A 141 -10.51 -9.40 3.53
N ILE A 142 -9.85 -9.79 2.44
CA ILE A 142 -9.44 -8.93 1.34
C ILE A 142 -10.12 -9.37 0.05
N GLU A 143 -10.35 -8.48 -0.91
CA GLU A 143 -10.76 -8.94 -2.25
C GLU A 143 -9.55 -9.28 -3.12
N GLY A 144 -9.82 -9.90 -4.27
CA GLY A 144 -8.79 -10.42 -5.16
C GLY A 144 -7.94 -9.34 -5.84
N ARG A 145 -8.32 -8.05 -5.76
CA ARG A 145 -7.57 -6.97 -6.42
C ARG A 145 -6.25 -6.68 -5.70
N LEU A 146 -6.22 -6.85 -4.37
CA LEU A 146 -4.98 -6.71 -3.59
C LEU A 146 -3.92 -7.76 -3.92
N ASN A 147 -4.31 -8.93 -4.46
CA ASN A 147 -3.35 -9.94 -4.91
C ASN A 147 -2.32 -9.35 -5.90
N MET A 148 -2.68 -8.32 -6.65
CA MET A 148 -1.82 -7.71 -7.67
C MET A 148 -0.58 -7.02 -7.11
N ILE A 149 -0.62 -6.61 -5.84
CA ILE A 149 0.50 -5.95 -5.15
C ILE A 149 1.12 -6.84 -4.08
N PHE A 150 0.55 -8.03 -3.84
CA PHE A 150 1.03 -8.92 -2.79
C PHE A 150 2.34 -9.62 -3.19
N PRO A 151 3.22 -9.85 -2.19
CA PRO A 151 4.46 -10.57 -2.43
C PRO A 151 4.18 -11.96 -3.01
N GLY A 152 4.88 -12.33 -4.08
CA GLY A 152 4.83 -13.69 -4.63
C GLY A 152 3.69 -14.03 -5.56
N THR A 153 2.85 -13.05 -5.91
CA THR A 153 1.88 -13.24 -6.97
C THR A 153 2.65 -13.39 -8.30
N PRO A 154 2.48 -14.50 -9.04
CA PRO A 154 3.12 -14.70 -10.34
C PRO A 154 2.79 -13.55 -11.30
N GLU A 155 3.77 -13.14 -12.10
CA GLU A 155 3.54 -12.24 -13.25
C GLU A 155 2.53 -12.84 -14.23
#